data_AF-A0A150F9D9-F1
#
_entry.id   AF-A0A150F9D9-F1
#
_cell.length_a   1.000
_cell.length_b   1.000
_cell.length_c   1.000
_cell.angle_alpha   90.00
_cell.angle_beta   90.00
_cell.angle_gamma   90.00
#
_symmetry.space_group_name_H-M   'P 1'
#
loop_
_entity.id
_entity.type
_entity.pdbx_description
1 polymer ?
#
loop_
_entity_poly.entity_id
_entity_poly.type
_entity_poly.pdbx_seq_one_letter_code
_entity_poly.pdbx_strand_id
1 'polypeptide(L)'
;MGKVLSGLDMFHIAEVLKDTKDELKFSVPEEIPGAVNLKIDPKSEQEVFYADNVAYATVNSLGDIDGEMEVADLPLDMQSRIFGKQVENGIHFSSADDKTLEIALGFRAKLSTGGYRYYWVLKGTPELVPVEHKTDEGKATPQTAQVKIKFMPLTNVKEGKRRWDAKAEEDKANGINAETWFKQVVYKDITKEGTPVVDVGK
;
A
#
# COMPACT_ATOMS: atom_id res chain seq x y z
N MET A 1 27.03 -5.49 -9.36
CA MET A 1 26.55 -4.11 -9.67
C MET A 1 25.25 -3.90 -8.93
N GLY A 2 25.05 -2.76 -8.26
CA GLY A 2 23.78 -2.45 -7.61
C GLY A 2 22.64 -2.36 -8.63
N LYS A 3 21.48 -2.96 -8.33
CA LYS A 3 20.28 -2.82 -9.17
C LYS A 3 19.67 -1.45 -8.91
N VAL A 4 19.37 -0.70 -9.96
CA VAL A 4 18.69 0.59 -9.86
C VAL A 4 17.22 0.36 -10.21
N LEU A 5 16.31 0.91 -9.39
CA LEU A 5 14.87 0.90 -9.65
C LEU A 5 14.51 2.16 -10.43
N SER A 6 13.74 2.04 -11.50
CA SER A 6 13.32 3.17 -12.33
C SER A 6 11.92 2.95 -12.88
N GLY A 7 11.05 3.95 -12.78
CA GLY A 7 9.66 3.84 -13.26
C GLY A 7 8.76 3.04 -12.31
N LEU A 8 7.54 3.55 -12.13
CA LEU A 8 6.44 2.91 -11.40
C LEU A 8 5.34 2.62 -12.41
N ASP A 9 4.83 1.39 -12.41
CA ASP A 9 3.70 0.98 -13.25
C ASP A 9 2.84 -0.08 -12.56
N MET A 10 1.66 -0.35 -13.13
CA MET A 10 0.67 -1.31 -12.62
C MET A 10 0.30 -1.07 -11.15
N PHE A 11 -0.19 0.13 -10.88
CA PHE A 11 -0.63 0.49 -9.53
C PHE A 11 -1.98 -0.14 -9.24
N HIS A 12 -2.09 -0.83 -8.11
CA HIS A 12 -3.29 -1.53 -7.69
C HIS A 12 -3.66 -1.13 -6.26
N ILE A 13 -4.95 -1.03 -6.00
CA ILE A 13 -5.50 -0.82 -4.67
C ILE A 13 -6.39 -2.01 -4.30
N ALA A 14 -6.35 -2.43 -3.04
CA ALA A 14 -7.30 -3.40 -2.50
C ALA A 14 -7.80 -2.92 -1.14
N GLU A 15 -9.06 -3.17 -0.81
CA GLU A 15 -9.63 -2.87 0.50
C GLU A 15 -9.27 -3.98 1.49
N VAL A 16 -8.96 -3.62 2.74
CA VAL A 16 -8.80 -4.57 3.84
C VAL A 16 -10.17 -4.80 4.45
N LEU A 17 -10.83 -5.89 4.04
CA LEU A 17 -12.19 -6.22 4.49
C LEU A 17 -12.20 -6.68 5.96
N LYS A 18 -11.18 -7.44 6.36
CA LYS A 18 -11.01 -7.89 7.75
C LYS A 18 -9.54 -8.05 8.07
N ASP A 19 -9.09 -7.49 9.20
CA ASP A 19 -7.80 -7.78 9.81
C ASP A 19 -8.00 -8.05 11.31
N THR A 20 -8.23 -9.33 11.65
CA THR A 20 -8.33 -9.80 13.03
C THR A 20 -7.21 -10.78 13.33
N LYS A 21 -7.02 -11.14 14.60
CA LYS A 21 -6.02 -12.14 15.01
C LYS A 21 -6.18 -13.49 14.31
N ASP A 22 -7.40 -13.82 13.89
CA ASP A 22 -7.78 -15.13 13.38
C ASP A 22 -8.12 -15.13 11.88
N GLU A 23 -8.62 -14.01 11.35
CA GLU A 23 -9.10 -13.87 9.97
C GLU A 23 -8.50 -12.61 9.32
N LEU A 24 -7.89 -12.78 8.14
CA LEU A 24 -7.38 -11.71 7.30
C LEU A 24 -8.01 -11.84 5.90
N LYS A 25 -8.70 -10.81 5.43
CA LYS A 25 -9.36 -10.77 4.12
C LYS A 25 -9.14 -9.43 3.43
N PHE A 26 -8.79 -9.50 2.15
CA PHE A 26 -8.66 -8.35 1.26
C PHE A 26 -9.67 -8.47 0.12
N SER A 27 -10.05 -7.33 -0.47
CA SER A 27 -10.78 -7.32 -1.72
C SER A 27 -9.88 -7.76 -2.89
N VAL A 28 -10.51 -7.98 -4.05
CA VAL A 28 -9.78 -8.12 -5.31
C VAL A 28 -9.04 -6.80 -5.59
N PRO A 29 -7.74 -6.84 -5.95
CA PRO A 29 -7.03 -5.65 -6.38
C PRO A 29 -7.64 -5.01 -7.62
N GLU A 30 -7.85 -3.70 -7.56
CA GLU A 30 -8.31 -2.86 -8.67
C GLU A 30 -7.14 -2.02 -9.19
N GLU A 31 -6.91 -2.03 -10.50
CA GLU A 31 -5.86 -1.23 -11.12
C GLU A 31 -6.27 0.25 -11.19
N ILE A 32 -5.40 1.15 -10.73
CA ILE A 32 -5.57 2.60 -10.84
C ILE A 32 -4.57 3.13 -11.89
N PRO A 33 -5.04 3.62 -13.04
CA PRO A 33 -4.17 4.29 -14.00
C PRO A 33 -3.72 5.65 -13.48
N GLY A 34 -2.54 6.10 -13.90
CA GLY A 34 -2.07 7.46 -13.62
C GLY A 34 -1.34 7.65 -12.29
N ALA A 35 -0.81 6.58 -11.67
CA ALA A 35 0.12 6.73 -10.57
C ALA A 35 1.40 7.45 -11.03
N VAL A 36 1.69 8.59 -10.40
CA VAL A 36 2.83 9.46 -10.71
C VAL A 36 4.00 9.17 -9.78
N ASN A 37 3.71 8.99 -8.50
CA ASN A 37 4.72 8.77 -7.49
C ASN A 37 4.13 8.01 -6.30
N LEU A 38 4.98 7.19 -5.65
CA LEU A 38 4.64 6.55 -4.40
C LEU A 38 5.87 6.55 -3.51
N LYS A 39 5.72 7.13 -2.32
CA LYS A 39 6.72 7.17 -1.28
C LYS A 39 6.22 6.37 -0.08
N ILE A 40 7.07 5.49 0.44
CA ILE A 40 6.82 4.72 1.66
C ILE A 40 8.03 4.92 2.58
N ASP A 41 7.79 5.48 3.76
CA ASP A 41 8.79 5.88 4.74
C ASP A 41 8.54 5.14 6.07
N PRO A 42 9.09 3.92 6.22
CA PRO A 42 8.98 3.16 7.46
C PRO A 42 9.92 3.75 8.51
N LYS A 43 9.38 4.32 9.59
CA LYS A 43 10.19 4.75 10.73
C LYS A 43 10.49 3.57 11.63
N SER A 44 11.75 3.46 12.06
CA SER A 44 12.17 2.51 13.08
C SER A 44 12.69 3.26 14.29
N GLU A 45 12.15 2.96 15.46
CA GLU A 45 12.65 3.48 16.73
C GLU A 45 13.65 2.48 17.31
N GLN A 46 14.81 2.99 17.72
CA GLN A 46 15.83 2.20 18.40
C GLN A 46 15.90 2.68 19.84
N GLU A 47 15.54 1.81 20.78
CA GLU A 47 15.68 2.07 22.20
C GLU A 47 16.90 1.31 22.73
N VAL A 48 17.87 2.05 23.26
CA VAL A 48 19.04 1.45 23.92
C VAL A 48 18.68 1.25 25.38
N PHE A 49 18.51 -0.01 25.77
CA PHE A 49 18.35 -0.42 27.16
C PHE A 49 19.71 -0.42 27.85
N TYR A 50 19.86 0.40 28.88
CA TYR A 50 21.08 0.51 29.69
C TYR A 50 20.95 -0.33 30.96
N ALA A 51 21.93 -1.18 31.24
CA ALA A 51 22.10 -1.88 32.51
C ALA A 51 23.53 -1.67 33.02
N ASP A 52 23.70 -1.53 34.33
CA ASP A 52 25.00 -1.27 34.97
C ASP A 52 25.76 -0.05 34.37
N ASN A 53 25.02 1.01 33.98
CA ASN A 53 25.55 2.20 33.31
C ASN A 53 26.24 1.95 31.94
N VAL A 54 25.95 0.81 31.30
CA VAL A 54 26.44 0.46 29.95
C VAL A 54 25.25 0.07 29.08
N ALA A 55 25.34 0.33 27.76
CA ALA A 55 24.34 -0.15 26.81
C ALA A 55 24.30 -1.69 26.83
N TYR A 56 23.19 -2.25 27.31
CA TYR A 56 23.02 -3.69 27.53
C TYR A 56 22.31 -4.36 26.36
N ALA A 57 21.28 -3.72 25.80
CA ALA A 57 20.57 -4.21 24.62
C ALA A 57 20.05 -3.04 23.78
N THR A 58 19.97 -3.23 22.47
CA THR A 58 19.23 -2.33 21.57
C THR A 58 17.96 -3.02 21.13
N VAL A 59 16.81 -2.45 21.48
CA VAL A 59 15.50 -2.92 21.04
C VAL A 59 15.10 -2.08 19.84
N ASN A 60 14.90 -2.73 18.70
CA ASN A 60 14.38 -2.09 17.50
C ASN A 60 12.87 -2.34 17.42
N SER A 61 12.10 -1.26 17.39
CA SER A 61 10.65 -1.28 17.20
C SER A 61 10.30 -0.63 15.87
N LEU A 62 9.34 -1.22 15.16
CA LEU A 62 8.74 -0.59 13.98
C LEU A 62 7.81 0.52 14.47
N GLY A 63 8.13 1.76 14.13
CA GLY A 63 7.28 2.92 14.37
C GLY A 63 6.23 3.10 13.28
N ASP A 64 5.77 4.33 13.10
CA ASP A 64 4.82 4.68 12.05
C ASP A 64 5.43 4.49 10.66
N ILE A 65 4.63 3.97 9.72
CA ILE A 65 5.01 3.88 8.31
C ILE A 65 4.20 4.92 7.55
N ASP A 66 4.84 6.01 7.19
CA ASP A 66 4.18 7.08 6.43
C ASP A 66 4.25 6.77 4.93
N GLY A 67 3.11 6.80 4.26
CA GLY A 67 3.00 6.64 2.82
C GLY A 67 2.41 7.87 2.17
N GLU A 68 2.88 8.18 0.96
CA GLU A 68 2.39 9.29 0.16
C GLU A 68 2.26 8.81 -1.28
N MET A 69 1.03 8.83 -1.78
CA MET A 69 0.67 8.46 -3.14
C MET A 69 0.30 9.73 -3.91
N GLU A 70 0.87 9.86 -5.12
CA GLU A 70 0.50 10.90 -6.07
C GLU A 70 -0.09 10.25 -7.32
N VAL A 71 -1.32 10.61 -7.67
CA VAL A 71 -2.02 10.14 -8.87
C VAL A 71 -2.45 11.33 -9.73
N ALA A 72 -2.37 11.18 -11.04
CA ALA A 72 -2.74 12.21 -12.00
C ALA A 72 -4.25 12.51 -11.96
N ASP A 73 -5.06 11.48 -11.75
CA ASP A 73 -6.50 11.60 -11.57
C ASP A 73 -6.95 10.54 -10.56
N LEU A 74 -7.71 10.97 -9.55
CA LEU A 74 -8.33 10.08 -8.58
C LEU A 74 -9.85 10.23 -8.72
N PRO A 75 -10.53 9.28 -9.41
CA PRO A 75 -11.96 9.35 -9.62
C PRO A 75 -12.72 9.53 -8.30
N LEU A 76 -13.76 10.37 -8.31
CA LEU A 76 -14.56 10.68 -7.12
C LEU A 76 -15.19 9.43 -6.47
N ASP A 77 -15.56 8.44 -7.26
CA ASP A 77 -16.06 7.14 -6.77
C ASP A 77 -15.00 6.42 -5.94
N MET A 78 -13.75 6.43 -6.39
CA MET A 78 -12.64 5.81 -5.69
C MET A 78 -12.25 6.61 -4.45
N GLN A 79 -12.27 7.94 -4.52
CA GLN A 79 -12.12 8.77 -3.31
C GLN A 79 -13.18 8.44 -2.27
N SER A 80 -14.43 8.24 -2.71
CA SER A 80 -15.53 7.97 -1.79
C SER A 80 -15.39 6.61 -1.14
N ARG A 81 -14.94 5.60 -1.89
CA ARG A 81 -14.63 4.28 -1.34
C ARG A 81 -13.47 4.36 -0.34
N ILE A 82 -12.35 4.97 -0.72
CA ILE A 82 -11.15 5.07 0.11
C ILE A 82 -11.44 5.84 1.41
N PHE A 83 -12.10 7.00 1.32
CA PHE A 83 -12.38 7.87 2.46
C PHE A 83 -13.71 7.58 3.16
N GLY A 84 -14.49 6.59 2.70
CA GLY A 84 -15.78 6.25 3.28
C GLY A 84 -16.84 7.36 3.17
N LYS A 85 -16.73 8.24 2.16
CA LYS A 85 -17.61 9.41 1.99
C LYS A 85 -19.03 8.99 1.62
N GLN A 86 -20.01 9.64 2.22
CA GLN A 86 -21.42 9.46 1.87
C GLN A 86 -21.72 10.19 0.55
N VAL A 87 -22.32 9.47 -0.40
CA VAL A 87 -22.79 10.04 -1.67
C VAL A 87 -24.30 10.21 -1.57
N GLU A 88 -24.76 11.45 -1.49
CA GLU A 88 -26.20 11.77 -1.57
C GLU A 88 -26.46 12.56 -2.86
N ASN A 89 -27.35 12.05 -3.71
CA ASN A 89 -27.74 12.70 -4.98
C ASN A 89 -26.57 13.07 -5.91
N GLY A 90 -25.49 12.28 -5.91
CA GLY A 90 -24.29 12.55 -6.73
C GLY A 90 -23.37 13.63 -6.16
N ILE A 91 -23.62 14.09 -4.94
CA ILE A 91 -22.75 15.02 -4.20
C ILE A 91 -22.03 14.24 -3.11
N HIS A 92 -20.70 14.37 -3.09
CA HIS A 92 -19.84 13.71 -2.13
C HIS A 92 -19.73 14.57 -0.87
N PHE A 93 -20.38 14.14 0.21
CA PHE A 93 -20.29 14.83 1.50
C PHE A 93 -19.10 14.27 2.28
N SER A 94 -18.29 15.16 2.86
CA SER A 94 -17.24 14.78 3.81
C SER A 94 -17.76 15.10 5.22
N SER A 95 -18.00 14.07 6.02
CA SER A 95 -18.44 14.18 7.42
C SER A 95 -17.28 13.91 8.38
N ALA A 96 -17.36 14.47 9.58
CA ALA A 96 -16.41 14.13 10.65
C ALA A 96 -16.56 12.67 11.12
N ASP A 97 -17.70 12.04 10.83
CA ASP A 97 -18.00 10.65 11.17
C ASP A 97 -17.56 9.65 10.07
N ASP A 98 -17.01 10.13 8.96
CA ASP A 98 -16.57 9.27 7.87
C ASP A 98 -15.45 8.35 8.35
N LYS A 99 -15.67 7.04 8.21
CA LYS A 99 -14.68 6.03 8.54
C LYS A 99 -13.91 5.68 7.29
N THR A 100 -12.69 6.19 7.20
CA THR A 100 -11.74 5.78 6.17
C THR A 100 -11.58 4.26 6.19
N LEU A 101 -11.66 3.63 5.00
CA LEU A 101 -11.36 2.21 4.85
C LEU A 101 -9.85 1.98 4.88
N GLU A 102 -9.44 0.88 5.49
CA GLU A 102 -8.07 0.41 5.41
C GLU A 102 -7.83 -0.17 4.00
N ILE A 103 -6.70 0.19 3.38
CA ILE A 103 -6.35 -0.22 2.02
C ILE A 103 -4.95 -0.84 1.94
N ALA A 104 -4.76 -1.74 0.99
CA ALA A 104 -3.48 -2.27 0.56
C ALA A 104 -3.10 -1.67 -0.78
N LEU A 105 -1.82 -1.32 -0.96
CA LEU A 105 -1.29 -0.76 -2.20
C LEU A 105 -0.29 -1.72 -2.85
N GLY A 106 -0.50 -2.00 -4.14
CA GLY A 106 0.38 -2.83 -4.96
C GLY A 106 0.97 -2.02 -6.10
N PHE A 107 2.25 -2.20 -6.39
CA PHE A 107 2.89 -1.58 -7.55
C PHE A 107 4.10 -2.39 -7.98
N ARG A 108 4.60 -2.15 -9.20
CA ARG A 108 5.90 -2.68 -9.62
C ARG A 108 6.81 -1.55 -10.07
N ALA A 109 8.11 -1.81 -9.93
CA ALA A 109 9.16 -0.91 -10.37
C ALA A 109 10.13 -1.65 -11.30
N LYS A 110 10.57 -1.01 -12.38
CA LYS A 110 11.48 -1.64 -13.34
C LYS A 110 12.89 -1.69 -12.78
N LEU A 111 13.58 -2.81 -12.99
CA LEU A 111 14.97 -2.99 -12.60
C LEU A 111 15.90 -2.65 -13.78
N SER A 112 17.02 -1.98 -13.50
CA SER A 112 18.04 -1.66 -14.50
C SER A 112 18.68 -2.89 -15.15
N THR A 113 18.67 -4.03 -14.45
CA THR A 113 19.18 -5.32 -14.94
C THR A 113 18.21 -6.06 -15.87
N GLY A 114 17.03 -5.50 -16.12
CA GLY A 114 15.91 -6.20 -16.74
C GLY A 114 15.03 -6.90 -15.70
N GLY A 115 13.73 -6.99 -15.98
CA GLY A 115 12.71 -7.48 -15.05
C GLY A 115 12.10 -6.38 -14.18
N TYR A 116 11.23 -6.82 -13.27
CA TYR A 116 10.47 -5.95 -12.38
C TYR A 116 10.64 -6.38 -10.92
N ARG A 117 10.51 -5.41 -10.02
CA ARG A 117 10.34 -5.66 -8.60
C ARG A 117 8.92 -5.26 -8.22
N TYR A 118 8.20 -6.22 -7.68
CA TYR A 118 6.84 -6.07 -7.24
C TYR A 118 6.79 -5.75 -5.74
N TYR A 119 5.83 -4.93 -5.36
CA TYR A 119 5.63 -4.42 -4.02
C TYR A 119 4.16 -4.53 -3.64
N TRP A 120 3.92 -4.87 -2.39
CA TRP A 120 2.65 -4.71 -1.69
C TRP A 120 2.92 -4.05 -0.35
N VAL A 121 2.12 -3.06 0.00
CA VAL A 121 2.03 -2.50 1.35
C VAL A 121 0.63 -2.84 1.86
N LEU A 122 0.56 -3.60 2.95
CA LEU A 122 -0.58 -4.49 3.20
C LEU A 122 -1.75 -3.80 3.89
N LYS A 123 -1.49 -2.82 4.75
CA LYS A 123 -2.54 -2.19 5.55
C LYS A 123 -2.21 -0.73 5.81
N GLY A 124 -2.91 0.16 5.12
CA GLY A 124 -2.78 1.61 5.21
C GLY A 124 -4.11 2.28 5.47
N THR A 125 -4.11 3.28 6.33
CA THR A 125 -5.25 4.15 6.59
C THR A 125 -5.00 5.49 5.91
N PRO A 126 -5.75 5.83 4.84
CA PRO A 126 -5.70 7.12 4.19
C PRO A 126 -5.99 8.26 5.19
N GLU A 127 -5.16 9.29 5.17
CA GLU A 127 -5.38 10.54 5.86
C GLU A 127 -5.97 11.56 4.89
N LEU A 128 -6.92 12.36 5.37
CA LEU A 128 -7.49 13.45 4.59
C LEU A 128 -6.38 14.50 4.33
N VAL A 129 -6.03 14.69 3.06
CA VAL A 129 -5.10 15.72 2.60
C VAL A 129 -5.90 16.93 2.08
N PRO A 130 -5.44 18.17 2.30
CA PRO A 130 -6.03 19.34 1.67
C PRO A 130 -6.08 19.21 0.15
N VAL A 131 -7.23 19.56 -0.43
CA VAL A 131 -7.39 19.67 -1.88
C VAL A 131 -6.71 20.97 -2.32
N GLU A 132 -5.56 20.85 -3.00
CA GLU A 132 -4.85 22.00 -3.57
C GLU A 132 -5.08 22.08 -5.08
N HIS A 133 -5.61 23.23 -5.53
CA HIS A 133 -5.75 23.56 -6.94
C HIS A 133 -5.05 24.89 -7.24
N LYS A 134 -4.20 24.91 -8.27
CA LYS A 134 -3.56 26.11 -8.82
C LYS A 134 -4.12 26.48 -10.20
N THR A 135 -4.03 27.74 -10.58
CA THR A 135 -4.39 28.20 -11.94
C THR A 135 -3.22 28.00 -12.89
N ASP A 136 -3.49 27.68 -14.16
CA ASP A 136 -2.44 27.51 -15.17
C ASP A 136 -1.88 28.87 -15.61
N GLU A 137 -0.66 29.21 -15.18
CA GLU A 137 0.09 30.39 -15.65
C GLU A 137 0.96 30.06 -16.88
N GLY A 138 0.31 29.70 -18.00
CA GLY A 138 0.91 29.67 -19.34
C GLY A 138 1.51 28.34 -19.82
N LYS A 139 1.82 27.39 -18.93
CA LYS A 139 2.02 25.97 -19.26
C LYS A 139 1.07 25.15 -18.41
N ALA A 140 0.25 24.31 -19.04
CA ALA A 140 -0.61 23.38 -18.32
C ALA A 140 0.27 22.40 -17.53
N THR A 141 0.44 22.64 -16.23
CA THR A 141 1.07 21.68 -15.33
C THR A 141 -0.04 20.81 -14.77
N PRO A 142 -0.10 19.52 -15.14
CA PRO A 142 -1.14 18.63 -14.61
C PRO A 142 -1.03 18.61 -13.09
N GLN A 143 -2.15 18.89 -12.42
CA GLN A 143 -2.26 18.75 -10.98
C GLN A 143 -2.49 17.30 -10.64
N THR A 144 -1.66 16.78 -9.74
CA THR A 144 -1.79 15.44 -9.20
C THR A 144 -2.53 15.50 -7.87
N ALA A 145 -3.44 14.58 -7.64
CA ALA A 145 -4.02 14.38 -6.32
C ALA A 145 -3.00 13.65 -5.43
N GLN A 146 -2.70 14.23 -4.28
CA GLN A 146 -1.84 13.63 -3.25
C GLN A 146 -2.71 13.00 -2.16
N VAL A 147 -2.39 11.77 -1.78
CA VAL A 147 -3.04 11.04 -0.70
C VAL A 147 -1.96 10.55 0.27
N LYS A 148 -2.03 11.01 1.51
CA LYS A 148 -1.21 10.50 2.61
C LYS A 148 -1.89 9.29 3.20
N ILE A 149 -1.12 8.25 3.52
CA ILE A 149 -1.62 6.97 3.99
C ILE A 149 -0.70 6.51 5.11
N LYS A 150 -1.24 6.26 6.30
CA LYS A 150 -0.47 5.69 7.41
C LYS A 150 -0.58 4.17 7.39
N PHE A 151 0.54 3.51 7.18
CA PHE A 151 0.63 2.07 7.18
C PHE A 151 0.91 1.51 8.56
N MET A 152 0.29 0.36 8.83
CA MET A 152 0.45 -0.39 10.08
C MET A 152 0.72 -1.85 9.75
N PRO A 153 1.49 -2.56 10.59
CA PRO A 153 1.66 -3.99 10.43
C PRO A 153 0.34 -4.74 10.66
N LEU A 154 0.15 -5.83 9.93
CA LEU A 154 -1.02 -6.69 10.08
C LEU A 154 -1.18 -7.21 11.51
N THR A 155 -2.42 -7.31 11.94
CA THR A 155 -2.79 -7.78 13.29
C THR A 155 -2.84 -9.31 13.34
N ASN A 156 -3.08 -9.96 12.20
CA ASN A 156 -3.09 -11.42 12.12
C ASN A 156 -1.68 -12.01 12.33
N VAL A 157 -1.48 -12.66 13.48
CA VAL A 157 -0.20 -13.28 13.87
C VAL A 157 -0.15 -14.78 13.53
N LYS A 158 -1.27 -15.41 13.12
CA LYS A 158 -1.34 -16.86 12.89
C LYS A 158 -0.50 -17.34 11.70
N GLU A 159 -0.36 -16.51 10.66
CA GLU A 159 0.56 -16.79 9.55
C GLU A 159 2.00 -16.26 9.80
N GLY A 160 2.28 -15.91 11.05
CA GLY A 160 3.61 -15.97 11.65
C GLY A 160 4.43 -14.70 11.65
N LYS A 161 3.99 -13.58 11.05
CA LYS A 161 4.75 -12.31 11.10
C LYS A 161 3.79 -11.11 11.02
N ARG A 162 4.03 -10.08 11.85
CA ARG A 162 3.43 -8.73 11.77
C ARG A 162 3.95 -8.01 10.50
N ARG A 163 3.66 -8.56 9.32
CA ARG A 163 4.13 -8.03 8.04
C ARG A 163 3.39 -6.74 7.74
N TRP A 164 4.13 -5.77 7.23
CA TRP A 164 3.57 -4.50 6.74
C TRP A 164 3.77 -4.37 5.22
N ASP A 165 4.78 -5.05 4.67
CA ASP A 165 5.06 -5.13 3.24
C ASP A 165 5.30 -6.56 2.74
N ALA A 166 5.15 -6.73 1.43
CA ALA A 166 5.65 -7.88 0.68
C ALA A 166 6.35 -7.39 -0.59
N LYS A 167 7.50 -7.98 -0.91
CA LYS A 167 8.34 -7.59 -2.04
C LYS A 167 8.85 -8.83 -2.75
N ALA A 168 8.85 -8.79 -4.07
CA ALA A 168 9.40 -9.85 -4.89
C ALA A 168 10.13 -9.27 -6.09
N GLU A 169 11.25 -9.87 -6.48
CA GLU A 169 11.85 -9.61 -7.77
C GLU A 169 11.39 -10.68 -8.75
N GLU A 170 11.12 -10.27 -9.98
CA GLU A 170 10.84 -11.18 -11.07
C GLU A 170 12.03 -12.10 -11.31
N ASP A 171 11.81 -13.40 -11.20
CA ASP A 171 12.79 -14.43 -11.54
C ASP A 171 12.08 -15.57 -12.27
N LYS A 172 12.66 -16.04 -13.37
CA LYS A 172 12.11 -17.19 -14.11
C LYS A 172 11.99 -18.44 -13.22
N ALA A 173 12.78 -18.54 -12.15
CA ALA A 173 12.73 -19.64 -11.20
C ALA A 173 11.59 -19.53 -10.16
N ASN A 174 11.09 -18.33 -9.87
CA ASN A 174 10.05 -18.12 -8.86
C ASN A 174 8.62 -18.03 -9.42
N GLY A 175 8.48 -17.88 -10.74
CA GLY A 175 7.18 -17.82 -11.43
C GLY A 175 6.36 -16.56 -11.15
N ILE A 176 6.95 -15.55 -10.48
CA ILE A 176 6.27 -14.30 -10.14
C ILE A 176 6.22 -13.40 -11.36
N ASN A 177 5.02 -12.95 -11.72
CA ASN A 177 4.78 -12.00 -12.79
C ASN A 177 3.58 -11.11 -12.43
N ALA A 178 3.35 -10.04 -13.20
CA ALA A 178 2.24 -9.13 -12.95
C ALA A 178 0.86 -9.82 -12.92
N GLU A 179 0.62 -10.79 -13.81
CA GLU A 179 -0.67 -11.49 -13.90
C GLU A 179 -0.97 -12.37 -12.67
N THR A 180 0.04 -12.77 -11.92
CA THR A 180 -0.11 -13.59 -10.71
C THR A 180 -0.06 -12.72 -9.46
N TRP A 181 0.82 -11.72 -9.45
CA TRP A 181 1.08 -10.86 -8.31
C TRP A 181 -0.05 -9.90 -7.97
N PHE A 182 -0.79 -9.40 -8.97
CA PHE A 182 -1.89 -8.46 -8.79
C PHE A 182 -3.28 -9.10 -8.79
N LYS A 183 -3.39 -10.43 -8.93
CA LYS A 183 -4.68 -11.13 -8.79
C LYS A 183 -5.23 -11.10 -7.37
N GLN A 184 -4.34 -11.00 -6.38
CA GLN A 184 -4.69 -10.96 -4.96
C GLN A 184 -3.58 -10.22 -4.20
N VAL A 185 -3.92 -9.69 -3.03
CA VAL A 185 -2.93 -9.12 -2.12
C VAL A 185 -2.00 -10.22 -1.64
N VAL A 186 -0.70 -10.06 -1.86
CA VAL A 186 0.31 -11.06 -1.46
C VAL A 186 0.77 -10.77 -0.03
N TYR A 187 0.16 -11.45 0.95
CA TYR A 187 0.56 -11.38 2.36
C TYR A 187 1.23 -12.66 2.86
N LYS A 188 1.09 -13.78 2.14
CA LYS A 188 1.71 -15.09 2.42
C LYS A 188 2.54 -15.61 1.25
N ASP A 189 3.31 -16.67 1.50
CA ASP A 189 4.11 -17.32 0.45
C ASP A 189 3.19 -17.98 -0.57
N ILE A 190 3.04 -17.35 -1.74
CA ILE A 190 2.22 -17.84 -2.85
C ILE A 190 2.93 -18.91 -3.68
N THR A 191 4.20 -19.21 -3.40
CA THR A 191 5.00 -20.18 -4.19
C THR A 191 4.89 -21.61 -3.67
N LYS A 192 4.29 -21.83 -2.49
CA LYS A 192 4.20 -23.14 -1.83
C LYS A 192 2.81 -23.76 -1.75
N GLU A 193 1.75 -23.06 -2.09
CA GLU A 193 0.40 -23.62 -2.13
C GLU A 193 -0.19 -23.56 -3.54
N GLY A 194 -0.55 -24.73 -4.06
CA GLY A 194 -1.26 -24.85 -5.32
C GLY A 194 -2.61 -24.14 -5.26
N THR A 195 -2.86 -23.32 -6.27
CA THR A 195 -4.11 -22.60 -6.56
C THR A 195 -4.44 -21.48 -5.56
N PRO A 196 -4.58 -20.21 -6.01
CA PRO A 196 -5.07 -19.15 -5.16
C PRO A 196 -6.51 -19.47 -4.73
N VAL A 197 -6.73 -19.57 -3.41
CA VAL A 197 -8.05 -19.67 -2.82
C VAL A 197 -8.71 -18.31 -3.03
N VAL A 198 -9.44 -18.18 -4.13
CA VAL A 198 -10.32 -17.04 -4.36
C VAL A 198 -11.51 -17.22 -3.42
N ASP A 199 -11.41 -16.75 -2.17
CA ASP A 199 -12.58 -16.57 -1.31
C ASP A 199 -13.28 -15.28 -1.75
N VAL A 200 -13.88 -15.32 -2.95
CA VAL A 200 -14.88 -14.32 -3.35
C VAL A 200 -16.09 -14.61 -2.48
N GLY A 201 -16.18 -13.90 -1.36
CA GLY A 201 -17.37 -13.89 -0.53
C GLY A 201 -18.59 -13.60 -1.41
N LYS A 202 -19.38 -14.64 -1.65
CA LYS A 202 -20.78 -14.51 -2.05
C LYS A 202 -21.60 -14.03 -0.87
#